data_AF-A0A238X1G2-F1
#
_entry.id   AF-A0A238X1G2-F1
#
_cell.length_a   1.000
_cell.length_b   1.000
_cell.length_c   1.000
_cell.angle_alpha   90.00
_cell.angle_beta   90.00
_cell.angle_gamma   90.00
#
_symmetry.space_group_name_H-M   'P 1'
#
loop_
_entity.id
_entity.type
_entity.pdbx_description
1 polymer ?
#
loop_
_entity_poly.entity_id
_entity_poly.type
_entity_poly.pdbx_seq_one_letter_code
_entity_poly.pdbx_strand_id
1 'polypeptide(L)'
;MKLNKEQLQEIEGYLTKKGVKYIDIRFEILDHISTDIENLMEIISFEEAFEKVKLKWNKNFVNRSSFWLGITNSGPRIFIDKCIRIYKPLWFKSLFLIVVFVTVFYSVNNILDYSLVGYENYVSLIISIGFAFYIGLIIFWYIRMKMKKANTTYSYLYYKQIMPNLFSVLILNPYMHNSYITREHKFSFIMFTGLFIFFLTALGANYFYKKHSETVSNYKNYLLK
;
A
#
# COMPACT_ATOMS: atom_id res chain seq x y z
N MET A 1 -37.70 -3.28 4.46
CA MET A 1 -37.72 -4.77 4.62
C MET A 1 -36.29 -5.29 4.78
N LYS A 2 -36.04 -6.47 5.38
CA LYS A 2 -34.68 -7.05 5.44
C LYS A 2 -34.44 -8.12 4.37
N LEU A 3 -33.23 -8.17 3.83
CA LEU A 3 -32.84 -9.20 2.85
C LEU A 3 -32.71 -10.58 3.49
N ASN A 4 -33.17 -11.61 2.77
CA ASN A 4 -32.96 -12.99 3.15
C ASN A 4 -31.58 -13.51 2.68
N LYS A 5 -31.22 -14.74 3.09
CA LYS A 5 -29.91 -15.33 2.76
C LYS A 5 -29.69 -15.55 1.27
N GLU A 6 -30.73 -15.92 0.53
CA GLU A 6 -30.65 -16.18 -0.92
C GLU A 6 -30.43 -14.88 -1.69
N GLN A 7 -31.14 -13.83 -1.32
CA GLN A 7 -30.98 -12.48 -1.88
C GLN A 7 -29.58 -11.90 -1.61
N LEU A 8 -29.06 -12.09 -0.38
CA LEU A 8 -27.68 -11.71 -0.05
C LEU A 8 -26.66 -12.49 -0.89
N GLN A 9 -26.87 -13.80 -1.10
CA GLN A 9 -26.03 -14.61 -1.98
C GLN A 9 -26.07 -14.11 -3.43
N GLU A 10 -27.22 -13.65 -3.92
CA GLU A 10 -27.35 -13.09 -5.26
C GLU A 10 -26.55 -11.78 -5.41
N ILE A 11 -26.63 -10.89 -4.41
CA ILE A 11 -25.84 -9.65 -4.35
C ILE A 11 -24.35 -9.96 -4.31
N GLU A 12 -23.93 -10.92 -3.49
CA GLU A 12 -22.56 -11.37 -3.42
C GLU A 12 -22.04 -11.95 -4.75
N GLY A 13 -22.89 -12.71 -5.45
CA GLY A 13 -22.62 -13.22 -6.78
C GLY A 13 -22.42 -12.09 -7.80
N TYR A 14 -23.26 -11.06 -7.75
CA TYR A 14 -23.10 -9.85 -8.56
C TYR A 14 -21.78 -9.12 -8.28
N LEU A 15 -21.40 -8.94 -7.01
CA LEU A 15 -20.12 -8.30 -6.63
C LEU A 15 -18.91 -9.08 -7.12
N THR A 16 -18.96 -10.41 -7.07
CA THR A 16 -17.93 -11.28 -7.65
C THR A 16 -17.81 -11.07 -9.16
N LYS A 17 -18.93 -11.03 -9.89
CA LYS A 17 -18.96 -10.76 -11.34
C LYS A 17 -18.41 -9.37 -11.69
N LYS A 18 -18.62 -8.38 -10.80
CA LYS A 18 -18.07 -7.02 -10.95
C LYS A 18 -16.60 -6.88 -10.50
N GLY A 19 -15.94 -7.98 -10.10
CA GLY A 19 -14.51 -7.99 -9.78
C GLY A 19 -14.16 -7.42 -8.41
N VAL A 20 -15.12 -7.32 -7.49
CA VAL A 20 -14.90 -6.86 -6.12
C VAL A 20 -14.31 -7.99 -5.27
N LYS A 21 -12.98 -8.10 -5.28
CA LYS A 21 -12.22 -9.23 -4.69
C LYS A 21 -11.56 -8.92 -3.34
N TYR A 22 -11.50 -7.65 -2.94
CA TYR A 22 -10.83 -7.23 -1.70
C TYR A 22 -11.84 -7.15 -0.56
N ILE A 23 -11.56 -7.86 0.55
CA ILE A 23 -12.54 -8.06 1.62
C ILE A 23 -13.05 -6.73 2.19
N ASP A 24 -12.17 -5.76 2.41
CA ASP A 24 -12.52 -4.46 2.99
C ASP A 24 -13.40 -3.61 2.09
N ILE A 25 -13.39 -3.87 0.80
CA ILE A 25 -14.27 -3.22 -0.16
C ILE A 25 -15.55 -4.02 -0.32
N ARG A 26 -15.43 -5.36 -0.35
CA ARG A 26 -16.57 -6.24 -0.49
C ARG A 26 -17.56 -6.03 0.64
N PHE A 27 -17.11 -5.90 1.90
CA PHE A 27 -18.00 -5.61 3.03
C PHE A 27 -18.66 -4.24 2.92
N GLU A 28 -17.88 -3.19 2.67
CA GLU A 28 -18.38 -1.82 2.53
C GLU A 28 -19.44 -1.71 1.43
N ILE A 29 -19.20 -2.35 0.28
CA ILE A 29 -20.14 -2.32 -0.84
C ILE A 29 -21.35 -3.21 -0.58
N LEU A 30 -21.16 -4.41 -0.01
CA LEU A 30 -22.26 -5.31 0.32
C LEU A 30 -23.23 -4.63 1.28
N ASP A 31 -22.73 -3.99 2.33
CA ASP A 31 -23.53 -3.22 3.30
C ASP A 31 -24.34 -2.12 2.60
N HIS A 32 -23.67 -1.24 1.84
CA HIS A 32 -24.35 -0.15 1.16
C HIS A 32 -25.34 -0.59 0.07
N ILE A 33 -25.01 -1.63 -0.71
CA ILE A 33 -25.94 -2.18 -1.72
C ILE A 33 -27.13 -2.85 -1.04
N SER A 34 -26.90 -3.56 0.07
CA SER A 34 -27.97 -4.21 0.83
C SER A 34 -28.94 -3.17 1.37
N THR A 35 -28.45 -2.11 2.02
CA THR A 35 -29.28 -1.00 2.50
C THR A 35 -30.04 -0.30 1.37
N ASP A 36 -29.40 -0.04 0.23
CA ASP A 36 -30.06 0.55 -0.93
C ASP A 36 -31.23 -0.31 -1.43
N ILE A 37 -31.06 -1.64 -1.46
CA ILE A 37 -32.12 -2.58 -1.88
C ILE A 37 -33.22 -2.64 -0.83
N GLU A 38 -32.88 -2.78 0.46
CA GLU A 38 -33.83 -2.86 1.57
C GLU A 38 -34.76 -1.65 1.65
N ASN A 39 -34.23 -0.46 1.38
CA ASN A 39 -35.00 0.79 1.30
C ASN A 39 -35.95 0.81 0.10
N LEU A 40 -35.52 0.30 -1.05
CA LEU A 40 -36.39 0.21 -2.24
C LEU A 40 -37.45 -0.88 -2.09
N MET A 41 -37.14 -1.98 -1.41
CA MET A 41 -38.07 -3.07 -1.12
C MET A 41 -39.25 -2.66 -0.24
N GLU A 42 -39.23 -1.47 0.36
CA GLU A 42 -40.40 -0.91 1.04
C GLU A 42 -41.53 -0.54 0.06
N ILE A 43 -41.20 -0.38 -1.23
CA ILE A 43 -42.11 0.12 -2.27
C ILE A 43 -42.27 -0.89 -3.42
N ILE A 44 -41.20 -1.62 -3.77
CA ILE A 44 -41.14 -2.51 -4.94
C ILE A 44 -40.61 -3.90 -4.58
N SER A 45 -40.69 -4.87 -5.51
CA SER A 45 -40.14 -6.20 -5.27
C SER A 45 -38.61 -6.18 -5.19
N PHE A 46 -38.02 -7.25 -4.65
CA PHE A 46 -36.57 -7.41 -4.60
C PHE A 46 -35.93 -7.37 -5.99
N GLU A 47 -36.53 -8.03 -6.98
CA GLU A 47 -36.01 -8.11 -8.34
C GLU A 47 -35.93 -6.71 -8.98
N GLU A 48 -36.99 -5.91 -8.83
CA GLU A 48 -37.02 -4.54 -9.33
C GLU A 48 -36.06 -3.62 -8.57
N ALA A 49 -36.00 -3.74 -7.23
CA ALA A 49 -35.06 -2.99 -6.40
C ALA A 49 -33.61 -3.32 -6.79
N PHE A 50 -33.31 -4.60 -6.98
CA PHE A 50 -31.96 -5.05 -7.29
C PHE A 50 -31.51 -4.55 -8.66
N GLU A 51 -32.35 -4.61 -9.70
CA GLU A 51 -32.01 -4.06 -11.02
C GLU A 51 -31.75 -2.54 -10.96
N LYS A 52 -32.59 -1.78 -10.24
CA LYS A 52 -32.37 -0.34 -10.04
C LYS A 52 -31.04 -0.05 -9.34
N VAL A 53 -30.69 -0.83 -8.31
CA VAL A 53 -29.42 -0.68 -7.58
C VAL A 53 -28.22 -1.10 -8.44
N LYS A 54 -28.34 -2.16 -9.25
CA LYS A 54 -27.30 -2.55 -10.22
C LYS A 54 -26.99 -1.40 -11.18
N LEU A 55 -28.01 -0.71 -11.71
CA LEU A 55 -27.83 0.45 -12.57
C LEU A 55 -27.15 1.62 -11.85
N LYS A 56 -27.63 1.95 -10.65
CA LYS A 56 -27.05 3.01 -9.78
C LYS A 56 -25.55 2.80 -9.53
N TRP A 57 -25.16 1.56 -9.23
CA TRP A 57 -23.79 1.21 -8.84
C TRP A 57 -22.88 0.87 -10.01
N ASN A 58 -23.40 0.64 -11.22
CA ASN A 58 -22.58 0.20 -12.36
C ASN A 58 -21.40 1.13 -12.65
N LYS A 59 -21.58 2.46 -12.48
CA LYS A 59 -20.52 3.47 -12.63
C LYS A 59 -19.32 3.28 -11.69
N ASN A 60 -19.53 2.66 -10.53
CA ASN A 60 -18.50 2.39 -9.52
C ASN A 60 -17.68 1.13 -9.86
N PHE A 61 -18.20 0.28 -10.75
CA PHE A 61 -17.54 -0.95 -11.18
C PHE A 61 -16.88 -0.86 -12.55
N VAL A 62 -17.02 0.27 -13.24
CA VAL A 62 -16.29 0.53 -14.49
C VAL A 62 -14.79 0.38 -14.24
N ASN A 63 -14.13 -0.34 -15.14
CA ASN A 63 -12.69 -0.55 -15.04
C ASN A 63 -11.95 0.78 -15.17
N ARG A 64 -11.04 1.05 -14.25
CA ARG A 64 -10.23 2.27 -14.19
C ARG A 64 -8.79 1.88 -13.95
N SER A 65 -7.86 2.63 -14.54
CA SER A 65 -6.45 2.63 -14.16
C SER A 65 -6.05 3.99 -13.60
N SER A 66 -4.90 4.05 -12.93
CA SER A 66 -4.38 5.29 -12.39
C SER A 66 -2.86 5.30 -12.44
N PHE A 67 -2.29 6.39 -12.94
CA PHE A 67 -0.84 6.62 -12.92
C PHE A 67 -0.25 6.44 -11.52
N TRP A 68 -0.97 6.89 -10.48
CA TRP A 68 -0.56 6.75 -9.08
C TRP A 68 -0.37 5.31 -8.62
N LEU A 69 -1.02 4.35 -9.29
CA LEU A 69 -0.89 2.93 -8.97
C LEU A 69 -0.08 2.19 -10.04
N GLY A 70 0.34 2.84 -11.13
CA GLY A 70 0.95 2.23 -12.31
C GLY A 70 -0.05 1.98 -13.45
N ILE A 71 0.38 2.19 -14.69
CA ILE A 71 -0.50 2.18 -15.89
C ILE A 71 -1.11 0.79 -16.14
N THR A 72 -0.37 -0.28 -15.81
CA THR A 72 -0.83 -1.68 -15.96
C THR A 72 -1.79 -2.13 -14.86
N ASN A 73 -1.98 -1.31 -13.82
CA ASN A 73 -2.84 -1.64 -12.70
C ASN A 73 -4.24 -1.04 -12.93
N SER A 74 -5.16 -1.93 -13.29
CA SER A 74 -6.58 -1.60 -13.47
C SER A 74 -7.47 -2.44 -12.56
N GLY A 75 -8.66 -1.92 -12.26
CA GLY A 75 -9.71 -2.61 -11.54
C GLY A 75 -10.98 -1.78 -11.43
N PRO A 76 -12.00 -2.27 -10.72
CA PRO A 76 -13.23 -1.52 -10.47
C PRO A 76 -12.91 -0.13 -9.91
N ARG A 77 -13.53 0.92 -10.44
CA ARG A 77 -13.29 2.31 -10.05
C ARG A 77 -13.30 2.50 -8.54
N ILE A 78 -14.26 1.92 -7.83
CA ILE A 78 -14.35 2.01 -6.36
C ILE A 78 -13.11 1.48 -5.64
N PHE A 79 -12.49 0.41 -6.16
CA PHE A 79 -11.27 -0.15 -5.62
C PHE A 79 -10.06 0.74 -5.89
N ILE A 80 -9.93 1.23 -7.13
CA ILE A 80 -8.85 2.12 -7.52
C ILE A 80 -8.91 3.44 -6.74
N ASP A 81 -10.11 3.99 -6.55
CA ASP A 81 -10.34 5.23 -5.83
C ASP A 81 -9.96 5.09 -4.35
N LYS A 82 -10.29 3.95 -3.72
CA LYS A 82 -9.88 3.65 -2.34
C LYS A 82 -8.36 3.50 -2.23
N CYS A 83 -7.72 2.76 -3.14
CA CYS A 83 -6.26 2.64 -3.20
C CYS A 83 -5.58 4.02 -3.26
N ILE A 84 -6.04 4.89 -4.16
CA ILE A 84 -5.49 6.24 -4.35
C ILE A 84 -5.67 7.10 -3.11
N ARG A 85 -6.85 7.04 -2.47
CA ARG A 85 -7.15 7.79 -1.25
C ARG A 85 -6.20 7.44 -0.12
N ILE A 86 -5.78 6.17 -0.03
CA ILE A 86 -4.80 5.71 0.96
C ILE A 86 -3.38 6.10 0.55
N TYR A 87 -3.02 5.88 -0.72
CA TYR A 87 -1.64 6.01 -1.17
C TYR A 87 -1.17 7.46 -1.35
N LYS A 88 -1.99 8.34 -1.93
CA LYS A 88 -1.59 9.73 -2.21
C LYS A 88 -1.12 10.49 -0.98
N PRO A 89 -1.85 10.51 0.15
CA PRO A 89 -1.40 11.23 1.35
C PRO A 89 -0.08 10.69 1.89
N LEU A 90 0.12 9.36 1.84
CA LEU A 90 1.38 8.73 2.25
C LEU A 90 2.53 9.16 1.35
N TRP A 91 2.31 9.20 0.04
CA TRP A 91 3.31 9.63 -0.93
C TRP A 91 3.73 11.09 -0.73
N PHE A 92 2.77 12.01 -0.58
CA PHE A 92 3.06 13.42 -0.31
C PHE A 92 3.74 13.62 1.04
N LYS A 93 3.33 12.87 2.08
CA LYS A 93 3.99 12.91 3.39
C LYS A 93 5.44 12.44 3.28
N SER A 94 5.70 11.36 2.56
CA SER A 94 7.07 10.88 2.31
C SER A 94 7.90 11.90 1.55
N LEU A 95 7.35 12.52 0.50
CA LEU A 95 8.04 13.56 -0.26
C LEU A 95 8.44 14.75 0.63
N PHE A 96 7.51 15.24 1.45
CA PHE A 96 7.78 16.31 2.40
C PHE A 96 8.91 15.93 3.38
N LEU A 97 8.86 14.72 3.95
CA LEU A 97 9.89 14.23 4.86
C LEU A 97 11.26 14.10 4.17
N ILE A 98 11.30 13.67 2.91
CA ILE A 98 12.54 13.59 2.11
C ILE A 98 13.15 14.99 1.96
N VAL A 99 12.35 15.99 1.59
CA VAL A 99 12.84 17.37 1.43
C VAL A 99 13.40 17.92 2.74
N VAL A 100 12.67 17.78 3.84
CA VAL A 100 13.13 18.22 5.17
C VAL A 100 14.43 17.52 5.56
N PHE A 101 14.48 16.20 5.39
CA PHE A 101 15.66 15.40 5.71
C PHE A 101 16.87 15.81 4.86
N VAL A 102 16.69 15.98 3.56
CA VAL A 102 17.71 16.44 2.61
C VAL A 102 18.29 17.78 3.04
N THR A 103 17.43 18.76 3.35
CA THR A 103 17.87 20.10 3.75
C THR A 103 18.64 20.07 5.06
N VAL A 104 18.12 19.37 6.07
CA VAL A 104 18.79 19.25 7.38
C VAL A 104 20.12 18.52 7.23
N PHE A 105 20.13 17.38 6.54
CA PHE A 105 21.34 16.58 6.36
C PHE A 105 22.42 17.34 5.59
N TYR A 106 22.07 18.01 4.49
CA TYR A 106 23.00 18.84 3.73
C TYR A 106 23.60 19.96 4.59
N SER A 107 22.77 20.63 5.40
CA SER A 107 23.22 21.70 6.30
C SER A 107 24.19 21.16 7.34
N VAL A 108 23.86 20.05 8.01
CA VAL A 108 24.73 19.40 9.00
C VAL A 108 26.05 18.96 8.38
N ASN A 109 26.00 18.37 7.17
CA ASN A 109 27.19 17.86 6.48
C ASN A 109 28.19 18.98 6.12
N ASN A 110 27.70 20.17 5.80
CA ASN A 110 28.53 21.32 5.44
C ASN A 110 29.01 22.13 6.64
N ILE A 111 28.17 22.25 7.68
CA ILE A 111 28.49 23.06 8.87
C ILE A 111 29.47 22.32 9.79
N LEU A 112 29.29 21.00 9.97
CA LEU A 112 30.17 20.24 10.84
C LEU A 112 31.48 19.91 10.13
N ASP A 113 32.57 20.14 10.85
CA ASP A 113 33.90 19.74 10.42
C ASP A 113 34.20 18.33 10.94
N TYR A 114 34.03 17.34 10.08
CA TYR A 114 34.29 15.93 10.38
C TYR A 114 34.84 15.24 9.12
N SER A 115 35.58 14.14 9.33
CA SER A 115 36.19 13.35 8.27
C SER A 115 36.06 11.86 8.55
N LEU A 116 35.81 11.08 7.51
CA LEU A 116 35.64 9.62 7.54
C LEU A 116 36.85 8.87 6.97
N VAL A 117 38.00 9.53 6.84
CA VAL A 117 39.26 8.88 6.40
C VAL A 117 39.54 7.67 7.29
N GLY A 118 39.76 6.51 6.66
CA GLY A 118 40.06 5.25 7.35
C GLY A 118 38.83 4.49 7.88
N TYR A 119 37.62 5.04 7.72
CA TYR A 119 36.36 4.41 8.13
C TYR A 119 35.55 3.84 6.96
N GLU A 120 36.07 3.89 5.74
CA GLU A 120 35.34 3.58 4.51
C GLU A 120 34.76 2.16 4.52
N ASN A 121 35.59 1.19 4.91
CA ASN A 121 35.19 -0.22 4.97
C ASN A 121 34.10 -0.46 6.03
N TYR A 122 34.19 0.22 7.18
CA TYR A 122 33.20 0.10 8.25
C TYR A 122 31.86 0.71 7.83
N VAL A 123 31.88 1.89 7.20
CA VAL A 123 30.69 2.54 6.66
C VAL A 123 30.02 1.65 5.62
N SER A 124 30.79 1.12 4.67
CA SER A 124 30.25 0.21 3.65
C SER A 124 29.65 -1.05 4.27
N LEU A 125 30.30 -1.63 5.29
CA LEU A 125 29.79 -2.83 5.98
C LEU A 125 28.46 -2.53 6.69
N ILE A 126 28.38 -1.43 7.44
CA ILE A 126 27.15 -1.02 8.14
C ILE A 126 26.00 -0.82 7.16
N ILE A 127 26.25 -0.16 6.03
CA ILE A 127 25.23 0.07 4.99
C ILE A 127 24.79 -1.26 4.36
N SER A 128 25.72 -2.16 4.09
CA SER A 128 25.42 -3.48 3.55
C SER A 128 24.55 -4.31 4.50
N ILE A 129 24.86 -4.28 5.80
CA ILE A 129 24.03 -4.89 6.85
C ILE A 129 22.64 -4.23 6.88
N GLY A 130 22.58 -2.91 6.78
CA GLY A 130 21.33 -2.15 6.70
C GLY A 130 20.44 -2.57 5.52
N PHE A 131 21.01 -2.78 4.34
CA PHE A 131 20.29 -3.29 3.18
C PHE A 131 19.81 -4.72 3.37
N ALA A 132 20.66 -5.61 3.90
CA ALA A 132 20.26 -6.98 4.19
C ALA A 132 19.08 -7.03 5.19
N PHE A 133 19.15 -6.20 6.24
CA PHE A 133 18.08 -6.06 7.23
C PHE A 133 16.79 -5.50 6.60
N TYR A 134 16.89 -4.46 5.77
CA TYR A 134 15.75 -3.91 5.03
C TYR A 134 15.07 -4.98 4.17
N ILE A 135 15.84 -5.73 3.37
CA ILE A 135 15.31 -6.82 2.54
C ILE A 135 14.60 -7.85 3.42
N GLY A 136 15.24 -8.26 4.53
CA GLY A 136 14.67 -9.20 5.50
C GLY A 136 13.33 -8.73 6.07
N LEU A 137 13.22 -7.46 6.48
CA LEU A 137 11.98 -6.88 7.00
C LEU A 137 10.84 -6.88 5.96
N ILE A 138 11.15 -6.47 4.74
CA ILE A 138 10.19 -6.39 3.65
C ILE A 138 9.71 -7.80 3.25
N ILE A 139 10.60 -8.81 3.25
CA ILE A 139 10.19 -10.21 3.02
C ILE A 139 9.39 -10.75 4.21
N PHE A 140 9.79 -10.43 5.44
CA PHE A 140 9.09 -10.86 6.66
C PHE A 140 7.63 -10.40 6.65
N TRP A 141 7.36 -9.12 6.39
CA TRP A 141 5.99 -8.62 6.31
C TRP A 141 5.20 -9.23 5.14
N TYR A 142 5.84 -9.44 3.99
CA TYR A 142 5.23 -10.13 2.85
C TYR A 142 4.71 -11.52 3.24
N ILE A 143 5.56 -12.33 3.87
CA ILE A 143 5.21 -13.69 4.33
C ILE A 143 4.06 -13.61 5.33
N ARG A 144 4.15 -12.72 6.34
CA ARG A 144 3.12 -12.55 7.36
C ARG A 144 1.75 -12.15 6.77
N MET A 145 1.72 -11.31 5.74
CA MET A 145 0.48 -10.99 5.02
C MET A 145 -0.07 -12.19 4.25
N LYS A 146 0.79 -12.96 3.57
CA LYS A 146 0.36 -14.15 2.82
C LYS A 146 -0.22 -15.25 3.72
N MET A 147 0.35 -15.44 4.91
CA MET A 147 -0.17 -16.41 5.90
C MET A 147 -1.62 -16.15 6.31
N LYS A 148 -2.11 -14.89 6.22
CA LYS A 148 -3.49 -14.55 6.56
C LYS A 148 -4.51 -14.95 5.49
N LYS A 149 -4.08 -15.37 4.30
CA LYS A 149 -4.92 -15.89 3.20
C LYS A 149 -6.11 -14.99 2.82
N ALA A 150 -5.94 -13.69 2.92
CA ALA A 150 -6.99 -12.72 2.62
C ALA A 150 -6.45 -11.56 1.78
N ASN A 151 -7.26 -11.07 0.83
CA ASN A 151 -6.89 -9.94 -0.01
C ASN A 151 -7.59 -8.68 0.49
N THR A 152 -6.79 -7.67 0.81
CA THR A 152 -7.24 -6.33 1.22
C THR A 152 -6.66 -5.26 0.31
N THR A 153 -7.24 -4.07 0.32
CA THR A 153 -6.63 -2.89 -0.35
C THR A 153 -5.18 -2.66 0.12
N TYR A 154 -4.89 -2.87 1.41
CA TYR A 154 -3.55 -2.70 1.98
C TYR A 154 -2.54 -3.73 1.50
N SER A 155 -2.92 -5.01 1.38
CA SER A 155 -2.05 -6.04 0.79
C SER A 155 -1.78 -5.78 -0.68
N TYR A 156 -2.77 -5.25 -1.42
CA TYR A 156 -2.54 -4.84 -2.80
C TYR A 156 -1.52 -3.71 -2.91
N LEU A 157 -1.69 -2.63 -2.14
CA LEU A 157 -0.76 -1.50 -2.12
C LEU A 157 0.64 -1.95 -1.70
N TYR A 158 0.76 -2.86 -0.73
CA TYR A 158 2.03 -3.46 -0.36
C TYR A 158 2.70 -4.18 -1.54
N TYR A 159 1.98 -5.09 -2.22
CA TYR A 159 2.56 -5.86 -3.32
C TYR A 159 2.93 -5.01 -4.53
N LYS A 160 2.19 -3.91 -4.78
CA LYS A 160 2.40 -3.07 -5.95
C LYS A 160 3.34 -1.89 -5.73
N GLN A 161 3.40 -1.35 -4.52
CA GLN A 161 4.16 -0.13 -4.21
C GLN A 161 5.40 -0.38 -3.34
N ILE A 162 5.41 -1.44 -2.53
CA ILE A 162 6.54 -1.74 -1.64
C ILE A 162 7.45 -2.81 -2.24
N MET A 163 6.90 -3.96 -2.67
CA MET A 163 7.71 -5.08 -3.17
C MET A 163 8.66 -4.70 -4.31
N PRO A 164 8.25 -3.90 -5.31
CA PRO A 164 9.17 -3.54 -6.39
C PRO A 164 10.41 -2.77 -5.92
N ASN A 165 10.37 -2.10 -4.77
CA ASN A 165 11.53 -1.40 -4.23
C ASN A 165 12.67 -2.36 -3.83
N LEU A 166 12.42 -3.65 -3.64
CA LEU A 166 13.49 -4.64 -3.44
C LEU A 166 14.45 -4.68 -4.63
N PHE A 167 13.94 -4.52 -5.86
CA PHE A 167 14.79 -4.48 -7.05
C PHE A 167 15.70 -3.24 -7.07
N SER A 168 15.22 -2.11 -6.55
CA SER A 168 16.05 -0.90 -6.48
C SER A 168 17.27 -1.07 -5.57
N VAL A 169 17.18 -1.87 -4.50
CA VAL A 169 18.34 -2.20 -3.64
C VAL A 169 19.38 -3.01 -4.42
N LEU A 170 18.93 -4.01 -5.20
CA LEU A 170 19.82 -4.85 -6.01
C LEU A 170 20.54 -4.05 -7.11
N ILE A 171 19.84 -3.08 -7.71
CA ILE A 171 20.41 -2.20 -8.73
C ILE A 171 21.36 -1.20 -8.08
N LEU A 172 21.00 -0.58 -6.95
CA LEU A 172 21.79 0.50 -6.39
C LEU A 172 23.03 0.00 -5.64
N ASN A 173 22.95 -1.09 -4.87
CA ASN A 173 24.06 -1.52 -4.00
C ASN A 173 25.43 -1.68 -4.71
N PRO A 174 25.54 -2.32 -5.89
CA PRO A 174 26.83 -2.46 -6.59
C PRO A 174 27.45 -1.14 -7.06
N TYR A 175 26.63 -0.16 -7.47
CA TYR A 175 27.11 1.16 -7.90
C TYR A 175 27.46 2.07 -6.71
N MET A 176 27.00 1.70 -5.52
CA MET A 176 27.07 2.53 -4.33
C MET A 176 28.28 2.22 -3.44
N HIS A 177 28.94 1.06 -3.62
CA HIS A 177 30.06 0.63 -2.78
C HIS A 177 31.21 1.66 -2.69
N ASN A 178 31.55 2.32 -3.80
CA ASN A 178 32.64 3.30 -3.87
C ASN A 178 32.17 4.76 -3.75
N SER A 179 30.88 5.00 -3.50
CA SER A 179 30.29 6.35 -3.53
C SER A 179 29.63 6.78 -2.21
N TYR A 180 29.72 5.96 -1.16
CA TYR A 180 29.23 6.28 0.19
C TYR A 180 29.90 7.52 0.81
N ILE A 181 31.17 7.74 0.47
CA ILE A 181 32.01 8.82 1.00
C ILE A 181 32.47 9.70 -0.16
N THR A 182 32.38 11.02 0.02
CA THR A 182 32.80 12.01 -0.97
C THR A 182 34.33 12.11 -1.02
N ARG A 183 34.86 12.82 -2.04
CA ARG A 183 36.30 13.12 -2.11
C ARG A 183 36.80 13.96 -0.93
N GLU A 184 35.91 14.67 -0.25
CA GLU A 184 36.18 15.43 0.98
C GLU A 184 36.10 14.54 2.23
N HIS A 185 36.01 13.22 2.06
CA HIS A 185 35.88 12.23 3.13
C HIS A 185 34.66 12.44 4.03
N LYS A 186 33.57 13.00 3.50
CA LYS A 186 32.28 13.18 4.18
C LYS A 186 31.24 12.23 3.64
N PHE A 187 30.10 12.09 4.32
CA PHE A 187 29.00 11.28 3.78
C PHE A 187 28.47 11.84 2.47
N SER A 188 28.21 10.95 1.52
CA SER A 188 27.58 11.30 0.25
C SER A 188 26.10 11.65 0.43
N PHE A 189 25.73 12.84 -0.03
CA PHE A 189 24.38 13.36 0.02
C PHE A 189 23.37 12.45 -0.72
N ILE A 190 23.73 11.99 -1.91
CA ILE A 190 22.88 11.12 -2.74
C ILE A 190 22.64 9.79 -2.00
N MET A 191 23.69 9.26 -1.38
CA MET A 191 23.64 7.98 -0.68
C MET A 191 22.74 8.01 0.53
N PHE A 192 22.92 9.02 1.38
CA PHE A 192 22.14 9.15 2.60
C PHE A 192 20.67 9.44 2.30
N THR A 193 20.39 10.19 1.23
CA THR A 193 19.01 10.37 0.71
C THR A 193 18.41 9.03 0.29
N GLY A 194 19.16 8.19 -0.43
CA GLY A 194 18.73 6.84 -0.80
C GLY A 194 18.40 5.95 0.41
N LEU A 195 19.28 5.95 1.42
CA LEU A 195 19.05 5.22 2.68
C LEU A 195 17.78 5.69 3.40
N PHE A 196 17.54 7.00 3.42
CA PHE A 196 16.34 7.55 4.02
C PHE A 196 15.06 7.18 3.25
N ILE A 197 15.13 7.12 1.91
CA ILE A 197 14.02 6.60 1.10
C ILE A 197 13.72 5.15 1.49
N PHE A 198 14.74 4.29 1.65
CA PHE A 198 14.53 2.90 2.10
C PHE A 198 13.99 2.80 3.53
N PHE A 199 14.40 3.70 4.42
CA PHE A 199 13.81 3.79 5.74
C PHE A 199 12.31 4.15 5.67
N LEU A 200 11.93 5.15 4.87
CA LEU A 200 10.53 5.52 4.67
C LEU A 200 9.70 4.40 4.03
N THR A 201 10.25 3.67 3.05
CA THR A 201 9.54 2.52 2.45
C THR A 201 9.35 1.40 3.46
N ALA A 202 10.30 1.15 4.37
CA ALA A 202 10.13 0.20 5.47
C ALA A 202 9.03 0.63 6.45
N LEU A 203 8.93 1.92 6.78
CA LEU A 203 7.81 2.43 7.58
C LEU A 203 6.47 2.26 6.87
N GLY A 204 6.41 2.55 5.57
CA GLY A 204 5.21 2.33 4.74
C GLY A 204 4.80 0.85 4.67
N ALA A 205 5.78 -0.04 4.55
CA ALA A 205 5.59 -1.48 4.57
C ALA A 205 4.96 -1.98 5.89
N ASN A 206 5.49 -1.51 7.03
CA ASN A 206 4.90 -1.78 8.35
C ASN A 206 3.47 -1.25 8.47
N TYR A 207 3.22 -0.02 8.00
CA TYR A 207 1.88 0.58 8.01
C TYR A 207 0.87 -0.28 7.26
N PHE A 208 1.20 -0.70 6.02
CA PHE A 208 0.31 -1.55 5.23
C PHE A 208 0.12 -2.93 5.86
N TYR A 209 1.16 -3.53 6.45
CA TYR A 209 1.05 -4.78 7.19
C TYR A 209 0.09 -4.68 8.39
N LYS A 210 0.23 -3.63 9.21
CA LYS A 210 -0.64 -3.39 10.38
C LYS A 210 -2.09 -3.22 9.94
N LYS A 211 -2.35 -2.34 8.95
CA LYS A 211 -3.71 -2.10 8.44
C LYS A 211 -4.35 -3.31 7.78
N HIS A 212 -3.57 -4.10 7.04
CA HIS A 212 -4.03 -5.40 6.55
C HIS A 212 -4.42 -6.34 7.70
N SER A 213 -3.57 -6.43 8.73
CA SER A 213 -3.81 -7.30 9.88
C SER A 213 -5.07 -6.92 10.65
N GLU A 214 -5.28 -5.62 10.89
CA GLU A 214 -6.49 -5.06 11.50
C GLU A 214 -7.73 -5.41 10.67
N THR A 215 -7.66 -5.16 9.36
CA THR A 215 -8.77 -5.43 8.42
C THR A 215 -9.18 -6.90 8.43
N VAL A 216 -8.21 -7.82 8.37
CA VAL A 216 -8.47 -9.25 8.39
C VAL A 216 -9.06 -9.68 9.73
N SER A 217 -8.60 -9.10 10.84
CA SER A 217 -9.16 -9.39 12.17
C SER A 217 -10.62 -8.94 12.27
N ASN A 218 -10.92 -7.72 11.82
CA ASN A 218 -12.28 -7.19 11.81
C ASN A 218 -13.21 -8.05 10.95
N TYR A 219 -12.72 -8.54 9.81
CA TYR A 219 -13.48 -9.47 8.97
C TYR A 219 -13.78 -10.80 9.67
N LYS A 220 -12.79 -11.42 10.32
CA LYS A 220 -13.04 -12.67 11.06
C LYS A 220 -14.08 -12.48 12.16
N ASN A 221 -14.06 -11.34 12.85
CA ASN A 221 -15.05 -11.01 13.86
C ASN A 221 -16.45 -10.80 13.26
N TYR A 222 -16.55 -10.27 12.04
CA TYR A 222 -17.81 -10.13 11.33
C TYR A 222 -18.43 -11.49 10.98
N LEU A 223 -17.63 -12.45 10.50
CA LEU A 223 -18.12 -13.81 10.18
C LEU A 223 -18.61 -14.62 11.39
N LEU A 224 -18.22 -14.21 12.61
CA LEU A 224 -18.61 -14.88 13.85
C LEU A 224 -19.90 -14.30 14.47
N LYS A 225 -20.44 -13.22 13.89
CA LYS A 225 -21.71 -12.58 14.29
C LYS A 225 -22.83 -13.01 13.34
#